data_AF-A0A368XBU8-F1
#
_entry.id   AF-A0A368XBU8-F1
#
_cell.length_a   1.000
_cell.length_b   1.000
_cell.length_c   1.000
_cell.angle_alpha   90.00
_cell.angle_beta   90.00
_cell.angle_gamma   90.00
#
_symmetry.space_group_name_H-M   'P 1'
#
loop_
_entity.id
_entity.type
_entity.pdbx_description
1 polymer ?
#
loop_
_entity_poly.entity_id
_entity_poly.type
_entity_poly.pdbx_seq_one_letter_code
_entity_poly.pdbx_strand_id
1 'polypeptide(L)'
;MTELVAGLTLSQGLGQLCGLVALGFCIAGFANKNDDRLLVLLISANVAFALMFAFFQSWTAAALTVLVILRIALARRYQGNGLIMAAMLVVNLLVAWATWTSATDVFPLTAAVLGTVGMFMLRGIPLRIVLGLAALAWMLNNLVIGSVGGTLAEGMVLVTNIITIIRLYRLQKQYPGLDLQAPRSGEERG
;
A
#
# COMPACT_ATOMS: atom_id res chain seq x y z
N MET A 1 4.10 37.26 5.76
CA MET A 1 3.08 36.59 4.92
C MET A 1 3.70 36.00 3.65
N THR A 2 4.52 36.73 2.90
CA THR A 2 5.22 36.27 1.68
C THR A 2 6.13 35.06 1.89
N GLU A 3 6.96 35.05 2.94
CA GLU A 3 7.82 33.91 3.31
C GLU A 3 7.02 32.63 3.62
N LEU A 4 5.89 32.76 4.31
CA LEU A 4 5.02 31.63 4.67
C LEU A 4 4.34 31.03 3.43
N VAL A 5 3.85 31.89 2.53
CA VAL A 5 3.24 31.46 1.26
C VAL A 5 4.29 30.82 0.35
N ALA A 6 5.49 31.39 0.27
CA ALA A 6 6.59 30.80 -0.49
C ALA A 6 7.05 29.44 0.09
N GLY A 7 7.04 29.29 1.41
CA GLY A 7 7.34 28.00 2.07
C GLY A 7 6.30 26.93 1.76
N LEU A 8 5.01 27.28 1.75
CA LEU A 8 3.91 26.38 1.39
C LEU A 8 3.95 25.96 -0.09
N THR A 9 4.31 26.88 -1.00
CA THR A 9 4.42 26.53 -2.44
C THR A 9 5.65 25.66 -2.71
N LEU A 10 6.77 25.92 -2.01
CA LEU A 10 7.96 25.08 -2.09
C LEU A 10 7.70 23.69 -1.53
N SER A 11 7.04 23.57 -0.37
CA SER A 11 6.72 22.26 0.22
C SER A 11 5.78 21.46 -0.69
N GLN A 12 4.78 22.09 -1.30
CA GLN A 12 3.92 21.45 -2.29
C GLN A 12 4.71 20.96 -3.52
N GLY A 13 5.63 21.77 -4.04
CA GLY A 13 6.51 21.38 -5.14
C GLY A 13 7.39 20.17 -4.81
N LEU A 14 8.00 20.17 -3.62
CA LEU A 14 8.78 19.04 -3.11
C LEU A 14 7.91 17.79 -2.91
N GLY A 15 6.69 17.95 -2.41
CA GLY A 15 5.71 16.87 -2.30
C GLY A 15 5.41 16.22 -3.65
N GLN A 16 5.13 17.03 -4.69
CA GLN A 16 4.92 16.50 -6.04
C GLN A 16 6.15 15.76 -6.58
N LEU A 17 7.34 16.32 -6.39
CA LEU A 17 8.59 15.69 -6.82
C LEU A 17 8.78 14.33 -6.13
N CYS A 18 8.59 14.26 -4.81
CA CYS A 18 8.65 13.00 -4.07
C CYS A 18 7.61 11.99 -4.58
N GLY A 19 6.39 12.44 -4.89
CA GLY A 19 5.35 11.60 -5.48
C GLY A 19 5.73 11.05 -6.85
N LEU A 20 6.37 11.86 -7.71
CA LEU A 20 6.85 11.41 -9.02
C LEU A 20 8.04 10.45 -8.91
N VAL A 21 8.94 10.67 -7.96
CA VAL A 21 10.04 9.75 -7.65
C VAL A 21 9.49 8.41 -7.15
N ALA A 22 8.51 8.44 -6.24
CA ALA A 22 7.83 7.25 -5.76
C ALA A 22 7.17 6.47 -6.91
N LEU A 23 6.47 7.17 -7.81
CA LEU A 23 5.91 6.59 -9.03
C LEU A 23 6.98 5.90 -9.89
N GLY A 24 8.14 6.54 -10.08
CA GLY A 24 9.27 5.95 -10.81
C GLY A 24 9.75 4.64 -10.18
N PHE A 25 9.88 4.59 -8.85
CA PHE A 25 10.20 3.36 -8.12
C PHE A 25 9.12 2.29 -8.26
N CYS A 26 7.83 2.66 -8.22
CA CYS A 26 6.73 1.73 -8.45
C CYS A 26 6.81 1.11 -9.85
N ILE A 27 7.03 1.91 -10.88
CA ILE A 27 7.14 1.43 -12.27
C ILE A 27 8.33 0.47 -12.40
N ALA A 28 9.50 0.87 -11.88
CA ALA A 28 10.69 0.03 -11.89
C ALA A 28 10.48 -1.29 -11.11
N GLY A 29 9.79 -1.21 -9.97
CA GLY A 29 9.41 -2.35 -9.15
C GLY A 29 8.58 -3.35 -9.95
N PHE A 30 7.45 -2.91 -10.50
CA PHE A 30 6.54 -3.80 -11.25
C PHE A 30 7.15 -4.37 -12.53
N ALA A 31 8.11 -3.68 -13.15
CA ALA A 31 8.85 -4.19 -14.30
C ALA A 31 9.88 -5.28 -13.95
N ASN A 32 10.30 -5.35 -12.68
CA ASN A 32 11.37 -6.20 -12.25
C ASN A 32 10.86 -7.59 -11.80
N LYS A 33 11.47 -8.65 -12.34
CA LYS A 33 11.08 -10.05 -12.08
C LYS A 33 11.74 -10.67 -10.83
N ASN A 34 12.70 -9.99 -10.24
CA ASN A 34 13.42 -10.48 -9.05
C ASN A 34 12.73 -9.94 -7.79
N ASP A 35 12.20 -10.84 -6.96
CA ASP A 35 11.40 -10.50 -5.79
C ASP A 35 12.15 -9.67 -4.73
N ASP A 36 13.46 -9.89 -4.55
CA ASP A 36 14.25 -9.14 -3.57
C ASP A 36 14.45 -7.70 -4.03
N ARG A 37 14.78 -7.51 -5.31
CA ARG A 37 14.92 -6.18 -5.92
C ARG A 37 13.57 -5.46 -5.97
N LEU A 38 12.49 -6.18 -6.27
CA LEU A 38 11.12 -5.66 -6.22
C LEU A 38 10.81 -5.11 -4.82
N LEU A 39 11.11 -5.89 -3.77
CA LEU A 39 10.85 -5.49 -2.38
C LEU A 39 11.64 -4.23 -2.01
N VAL A 40 12.93 -4.15 -2.35
CA VAL A 40 13.74 -2.95 -2.10
C VAL A 40 13.15 -1.73 -2.79
N LEU A 41 12.76 -1.85 -4.07
CA LEU A 41 12.14 -0.76 -4.82
C LEU A 41 10.81 -0.31 -4.21
N LEU A 42 9.98 -1.24 -3.74
CA LEU A 42 8.72 -0.93 -3.07
C LEU A 42 8.94 -0.22 -1.73
N ILE A 43 9.93 -0.65 -0.94
CA ILE A 43 10.28 0.05 0.30
C ILE A 43 10.73 1.47 -0.01
N SER A 44 11.62 1.65 -0.99
CA SER A 44 12.07 2.97 -1.44
C SER A 44 10.91 3.85 -1.91
N ALA A 45 9.94 3.28 -2.65
CA ALA A 45 8.73 3.99 -3.07
C ALA A 45 7.89 4.44 -1.87
N ASN A 46 7.67 3.58 -0.87
CA ASN A 46 6.90 3.92 0.32
C ASN A 46 7.60 4.97 1.20
N VAL A 47 8.94 4.95 1.27
CA VAL A 47 9.70 6.03 1.94
C VAL A 47 9.49 7.35 1.20
N ALA A 48 9.57 7.36 -0.13
CA ALA A 48 9.28 8.54 -0.92
C ALA A 48 7.83 9.03 -0.77
N PHE A 49 6.84 8.12 -0.64
CA PHE A 49 5.46 8.48 -0.32
C PHE A 49 5.30 9.07 1.09
N ALA A 50 5.95 8.51 2.09
CA ALA A 50 5.90 9.06 3.45
C ALA A 50 6.46 10.49 3.49
N LEU A 51 7.58 10.75 2.79
CA LEU A 51 8.14 12.09 2.63
C LEU A 51 7.19 13.02 1.86
N MET A 52 6.61 12.55 0.76
CA MET A 52 5.58 13.28 0.01
C MET A 52 4.45 13.72 0.94
N PHE A 53 3.86 12.81 1.71
CA PHE A 53 2.76 13.13 2.62
C PHE A 53 3.17 14.12 3.72
N ALA A 54 4.40 14.01 4.23
CA ALA A 54 4.94 14.98 5.18
C ALA A 54 5.08 16.38 4.56
N PHE A 55 5.54 16.49 3.31
CA PHE A 55 5.60 17.78 2.60
C PHE A 55 4.23 18.40 2.32
N PHE A 56 3.21 17.56 2.11
CA PHE A 56 1.81 17.97 2.04
C PHE A 56 1.15 18.21 3.41
N GLN A 57 1.90 18.08 4.51
CA GLN A 57 1.41 18.23 5.88
C GLN A 57 0.30 17.22 6.27
N SER A 58 0.20 16.10 5.54
CA SER A 58 -0.68 14.98 5.89
C SER A 58 0.08 13.99 6.77
N TRP A 59 0.21 14.34 8.04
CA TRP A 59 0.99 13.56 9.02
C TRP A 59 0.40 12.17 9.28
N THR A 60 -0.93 12.03 9.28
CA THR A 60 -1.58 10.72 9.41
C THR A 60 -1.26 9.80 8.25
N ALA A 61 -1.37 10.28 7.01
CA ALA A 61 -1.01 9.48 5.84
C ALA A 61 0.48 9.09 5.89
N ALA A 62 1.37 10.03 6.22
CA ALA A 62 2.80 9.77 6.34
C ALA A 62 3.11 8.66 7.37
N ALA A 63 2.54 8.77 8.57
CA ALA A 63 2.76 7.79 9.64
C ALA A 63 2.19 6.41 9.28
N LEU A 64 0.99 6.36 8.71
CA LEU A 64 0.38 5.12 8.25
C LEU A 64 1.15 4.48 7.09
N THR A 65 1.77 5.27 6.19
CA THR A 65 2.66 4.75 5.14
C THR A 65 3.89 4.07 5.73
N VAL A 66 4.47 4.60 6.81
CA VAL A 66 5.58 3.92 7.52
C VAL A 66 5.12 2.57 8.09
N LEU A 67 3.92 2.53 8.69
CA LEU A 67 3.34 1.27 9.16
C LEU A 67 3.05 0.28 8.02
N VAL A 68 2.71 0.76 6.82
CA VAL A 68 2.56 -0.10 5.63
C VAL A 68 3.85 -0.84 5.30
N ILE A 69 5.02 -0.18 5.40
CA ILE A 69 6.33 -0.82 5.19
C ILE A 69 6.54 -1.94 6.20
N LEU A 70 6.35 -1.65 7.49
CA LEU A 70 6.48 -2.63 8.57
C LEU A 70 5.53 -3.81 8.37
N ARG A 71 4.28 -3.53 7.99
CA ARG A 71 3.25 -4.53 7.73
C ARG A 71 3.65 -5.47 6.60
N ILE A 72 4.23 -4.97 5.51
CA ILE A 72 4.68 -5.82 4.40
C ILE A 72 5.74 -6.81 4.89
N ALA A 73 6.71 -6.35 5.70
CA ALA A 73 7.74 -7.22 6.27
C ALA A 73 7.14 -8.27 7.23
N LEU A 74 6.26 -7.85 8.15
CA LEU A 74 5.61 -8.74 9.11
C LEU A 74 4.69 -9.75 8.41
N ALA A 75 3.87 -9.29 7.46
CA ALA A 75 2.96 -10.16 6.73
C ALA A 75 3.72 -11.23 5.95
N ARG A 76 4.89 -10.93 5.38
CA ARG A 76 5.72 -11.96 4.70
C ARG A 76 6.23 -13.04 5.65
N ARG A 77 6.61 -12.68 6.88
CA ARG A 77 7.19 -13.62 7.86
C ARG A 77 6.14 -14.37 8.70
N TYR A 78 4.99 -13.74 8.94
CA TYR A 78 3.97 -14.24 9.86
C TYR A 78 2.57 -14.30 9.23
N GLN A 79 2.49 -14.63 7.93
CA GLN A 79 1.23 -14.92 7.23
C GLN A 79 0.32 -15.81 8.08
N GLY A 80 -0.96 -15.45 8.25
CA GLY A 80 -1.94 -16.22 9.02
C GLY A 80 -1.91 -16.02 10.53
N ASN A 81 -0.95 -15.28 11.10
CA ASN A 81 -0.91 -15.01 12.53
C ASN A 81 -1.88 -13.88 12.93
N GLY A 82 -3.06 -14.25 13.44
CA GLY A 82 -4.10 -13.32 13.87
C GLY A 82 -3.69 -12.38 15.01
N LEU A 83 -2.76 -12.79 15.88
CA LEU A 83 -2.28 -11.95 16.98
C LEU A 83 -1.45 -10.77 16.45
N ILE A 84 -0.52 -11.04 15.53
CA ILE A 84 0.31 -10.00 14.90
C ILE A 84 -0.54 -9.08 14.04
N MET A 85 -1.54 -9.63 13.34
CA MET A 85 -2.51 -8.82 12.62
C MET A 85 -3.27 -7.88 13.57
N ALA A 86 -3.81 -8.39 14.67
CA ALA A 86 -4.55 -7.58 15.65
C ALA A 86 -3.66 -6.50 16.27
N ALA A 87 -2.42 -6.84 16.64
CA ALA A 87 -1.45 -5.87 17.12
C ALA A 87 -1.20 -4.77 16.08
N MET A 88 -1.04 -5.14 14.81
CA MET A 88 -0.84 -4.17 13.73
C MET A 88 -2.06 -3.27 13.51
N LEU A 89 -3.28 -3.81 13.62
CA LEU A 89 -4.51 -3.02 13.55
C LEU A 89 -4.61 -2.03 14.71
N VAL A 90 -4.31 -2.47 15.94
CA VAL A 90 -4.28 -1.59 17.11
C VAL A 90 -3.24 -0.48 16.93
N VAL A 91 -2.03 -0.81 16.45
CA VAL A 91 -0.99 0.19 16.20
C VAL A 91 -1.43 1.19 15.12
N ASN A 92 -2.05 0.74 14.03
CA ASN A 92 -2.60 1.66 13.01
C ASN A 92 -3.66 2.60 13.60
N LEU A 93 -4.57 2.08 14.44
CA LEU A 93 -5.62 2.88 15.07
C LEU A 93 -5.04 3.89 16.07
N LEU A 94 -4.07 3.48 16.90
CA LEU A 94 -3.41 4.37 17.86
C LEU A 94 -2.63 5.48 17.16
N VAL A 95 -1.88 5.15 16.11
CA VAL A 95 -1.14 6.13 15.31
C VAL A 95 -2.12 7.08 14.62
N ALA A 96 -3.14 6.55 13.94
CA ALA A 96 -4.14 7.38 13.29
C ALA A 96 -4.85 8.30 14.28
N TRP A 97 -5.21 7.81 15.47
CA TRP A 97 -5.82 8.61 16.53
C TRP A 97 -4.88 9.71 17.03
N ALA A 98 -3.59 9.41 17.22
CA ALA A 98 -2.60 10.39 17.69
C ALA A 98 -2.24 11.45 16.65
N THR A 99 -2.32 11.13 15.36
CA THR A 99 -1.96 12.05 14.27
C THR A 99 -3.16 12.67 13.57
N TRP A 100 -4.39 12.30 13.93
CA TRP A 100 -5.61 12.69 13.23
C TRP A 100 -5.74 14.21 13.14
N THR A 101 -5.78 14.75 11.92
CA THR A 101 -5.93 16.18 11.68
C THR A 101 -7.17 16.53 10.88
N SER A 102 -7.63 15.64 10.00
CA SER A 102 -8.72 15.94 9.07
C SER A 102 -9.63 14.73 8.87
N ALA A 103 -10.90 14.98 8.52
CA ALA A 103 -11.85 13.92 8.13
C ALA A 103 -11.33 13.06 6.96
N THR A 104 -10.43 13.61 6.14
CA THR A 104 -9.79 12.93 5.01
C THR A 104 -8.84 11.82 5.44
N ASP A 105 -8.39 11.82 6.70
CA ASP A 105 -7.54 10.78 7.29
C ASP A 105 -8.26 9.42 7.42
N VAL A 106 -9.58 9.38 7.19
CA VAL A 106 -10.34 8.14 7.07
C VAL A 106 -9.86 7.28 5.90
N PHE A 107 -9.41 7.90 4.81
CA PHE A 107 -8.93 7.19 3.62
C PHE A 107 -7.65 6.38 3.88
N PRO A 108 -6.54 6.98 4.38
CA PRO A 108 -5.33 6.24 4.67
C PRO A 108 -5.55 5.21 5.79
N LEU A 109 -6.39 5.49 6.79
CA LEU A 109 -6.73 4.51 7.83
C LEU A 109 -7.47 3.30 7.25
N THR A 110 -8.49 3.55 6.41
CA THR A 110 -9.24 2.47 5.74
C THR A 110 -8.30 1.61 4.90
N ALA A 111 -7.39 2.24 4.14
CA ALA A 111 -6.42 1.52 3.34
C ALA A 111 -5.44 0.68 4.19
N ALA A 112 -5.00 1.22 5.33
CA ALA A 112 -4.13 0.51 6.28
C ALA A 112 -4.84 -0.73 6.87
N VAL A 113 -6.09 -0.60 7.29
CA VAL A 113 -6.91 -1.70 7.82
C VAL A 113 -7.16 -2.77 6.76
N LEU A 114 -7.66 -2.38 5.58
CA LEU A 114 -7.93 -3.30 4.49
C LEU A 114 -6.68 -4.07 4.08
N GLY A 115 -5.54 -3.39 3.88
CA GLY A 115 -4.32 -4.09 3.50
C GLY A 115 -3.73 -4.94 4.63
N THR A 116 -4.00 -4.64 5.91
CA THR A 116 -3.59 -5.49 7.05
C THR A 116 -4.42 -6.77 7.08
N VAL A 117 -5.74 -6.65 7.09
CA VAL A 117 -6.64 -7.82 7.06
C VAL A 117 -6.40 -8.65 5.80
N GLY A 118 -6.33 -7.99 4.65
CA GLY A 118 -6.10 -8.62 3.37
C GLY A 118 -4.81 -9.45 3.37
N MET A 119 -3.67 -8.83 3.66
CA MET A 119 -2.39 -9.54 3.59
C MET A 119 -2.24 -10.63 4.65
N PHE A 120 -2.83 -10.51 5.85
CA PHE A 120 -2.66 -11.56 6.87
C PHE A 120 -3.64 -12.73 6.73
N MET A 121 -4.87 -12.48 6.26
CA MET A 121 -5.96 -13.47 6.31
C MET A 121 -6.37 -14.01 4.94
N LEU A 122 -6.12 -13.27 3.85
CA LEU A 122 -6.61 -13.63 2.53
C LEU A 122 -5.50 -14.14 1.63
N ARG A 123 -5.88 -15.01 0.68
CA ARG A 123 -5.00 -15.54 -0.36
C ARG A 123 -5.68 -15.45 -1.72
N GLY A 124 -4.91 -15.53 -2.79
CA GLY A 124 -5.45 -15.60 -4.16
C GLY A 124 -6.30 -14.38 -4.54
N ILE A 125 -7.49 -14.63 -5.08
CA ILE A 125 -8.39 -13.59 -5.60
C ILE A 125 -8.94 -12.66 -4.50
N PRO A 126 -9.48 -13.16 -3.36
CA PRO A 126 -9.95 -12.30 -2.28
C PRO A 126 -8.90 -11.29 -1.79
N LEU A 127 -7.64 -11.70 -1.66
CA LEU A 127 -6.52 -10.82 -1.31
C LEU A 127 -6.40 -9.67 -2.31
N ARG A 128 -6.44 -9.97 -3.61
CA ARG A 128 -6.29 -8.96 -4.67
C ARG A 128 -7.45 -7.98 -4.70
N ILE A 129 -8.67 -8.42 -4.42
CA ILE A 129 -9.85 -7.54 -4.33
C ILE A 129 -9.66 -6.55 -3.17
N VAL A 130 -9.31 -7.05 -1.98
CA VAL A 130 -9.10 -6.20 -0.80
C VAL A 130 -7.93 -5.23 -0.99
N LEU A 131 -6.83 -5.68 -1.61
CA LEU A 131 -5.72 -4.80 -1.96
C LEU A 131 -6.10 -3.76 -3.02
N GLY A 132 -7.00 -4.09 -3.95
CA GLY A 132 -7.57 -3.12 -4.89
C GLY A 132 -8.41 -2.05 -4.19
N LEU A 133 -9.24 -2.43 -3.22
CA LEU A 133 -10.00 -1.49 -2.40
C LEU A 133 -9.09 -0.62 -1.53
N ALA A 134 -8.01 -1.18 -0.98
CA ALA A 134 -7.01 -0.41 -0.25
C ALA A 134 -6.29 0.61 -1.16
N ALA A 135 -5.93 0.21 -2.38
CA ALA A 135 -5.34 1.11 -3.37
C ALA A 135 -6.29 2.24 -3.77
N LEU A 136 -7.59 1.95 -3.93
CA LEU A 136 -8.60 2.99 -4.16
C LEU A 136 -8.67 3.99 -3.02
N ALA A 137 -8.65 3.53 -1.76
CA ALA A 137 -8.65 4.43 -0.61
C ALA A 137 -7.38 5.30 -0.57
N TRP A 138 -6.19 4.74 -0.83
CA TRP A 138 -4.97 5.54 -0.97
C TRP A 138 -5.04 6.53 -2.13
N MET A 139 -5.60 6.13 -3.27
CA MET A 139 -5.79 6.99 -4.44
C MET A 139 -6.70 8.18 -4.11
N LEU A 140 -7.81 7.96 -3.39
CA LEU A 140 -8.69 9.04 -2.94
C LEU A 140 -7.96 10.01 -2.01
N ASN A 141 -7.15 9.51 -1.07
CA ASN A 141 -6.29 10.36 -0.25
C ASN A 141 -5.33 11.21 -1.10
N ASN A 142 -4.69 10.59 -2.10
CA ASN A 142 -3.76 11.29 -3.00
C ASN A 142 -4.46 12.36 -3.85
N LEU A 143 -5.70 12.11 -4.30
CA LEU A 143 -6.52 13.09 -5.02
C LEU A 143 -6.88 14.28 -4.14
N VAL A 144 -7.28 14.04 -2.89
CA VAL A 144 -7.63 15.09 -1.93
C VAL A 144 -6.43 15.97 -1.62
N ILE A 145 -5.26 15.37 -1.44
CA ILE A 145 -4.00 16.08 -1.18
C ILE A 145 -3.46 16.75 -2.45
N GLY A 146 -3.96 16.36 -3.63
CA GLY A 146 -3.58 16.90 -4.93
C GLY A 146 -2.28 16.30 -5.50
N SER A 147 -1.81 15.15 -4.99
CA SER A 147 -0.59 14.50 -5.47
C SER A 147 -0.83 13.76 -6.79
N VAL A 148 -0.21 14.25 -7.87
CA VAL A 148 -0.31 13.63 -9.20
C VAL A 148 0.45 12.30 -9.23
N GLY A 149 1.69 12.29 -8.72
CA GLY A 149 2.53 11.09 -8.68
C GLY A 149 1.92 9.97 -7.84
N GLY A 150 1.38 10.31 -6.66
CA GLY A 150 0.68 9.34 -5.80
C GLY A 150 -0.59 8.78 -6.44
N THR A 151 -1.38 9.64 -7.09
CA THR A 151 -2.61 9.20 -7.77
C THR A 151 -2.30 8.23 -8.91
N LEU A 152 -1.31 8.55 -9.75
CA LEU A 152 -0.90 7.69 -10.87
C LEU A 152 -0.34 6.35 -10.38
N ALA A 153 0.43 6.35 -9.29
CA ALA A 153 1.01 5.14 -8.74
C ALA A 153 -0.08 4.19 -8.22
N GLU A 154 -1.03 4.70 -7.43
CA GLU A 154 -2.15 3.89 -6.94
C GLU A 154 -3.08 3.45 -8.08
N GLY A 155 -3.27 4.29 -9.10
CA GLY A 155 -3.98 3.91 -10.32
C GLY A 155 -3.32 2.73 -11.04
N MET A 156 -1.99 2.73 -11.15
CA MET A 156 -1.23 1.60 -11.70
C MET A 156 -1.41 0.34 -10.84
N VAL A 157 -1.28 0.45 -9.51
CA VAL A 157 -1.50 -0.67 -8.57
C VAL A 157 -2.90 -1.27 -8.77
N LEU A 158 -3.91 -0.43 -8.88
CA LEU A 158 -5.29 -0.84 -9.10
C LEU A 158 -5.45 -1.61 -10.41
N VAL A 159 -4.94 -1.05 -11.52
CA VAL A 159 -4.97 -1.70 -12.85
C VAL A 159 -4.25 -3.04 -12.82
N THR A 160 -3.04 -3.10 -12.23
CA THR A 160 -2.28 -4.34 -12.09
C THR A 160 -3.03 -5.39 -11.26
N ASN A 161 -3.70 -4.99 -10.19
CA ASN A 161 -4.53 -5.88 -9.39
C ASN A 161 -5.73 -6.42 -10.19
N ILE A 162 -6.44 -5.57 -10.93
CA ILE A 162 -7.56 -5.98 -11.79
C ILE A 162 -7.10 -6.98 -12.85
N ILE A 163 -6.01 -6.70 -13.57
CA ILE A 163 -5.44 -7.61 -14.57
C ILE A 163 -5.09 -8.95 -13.92
N THR A 164 -4.49 -8.93 -12.73
CA THR A 164 -4.12 -10.15 -12.00
C THR A 164 -5.35 -10.97 -11.60
N ILE A 165 -6.42 -10.32 -11.13
CA ILE A 165 -7.69 -10.98 -10.78
C ILE A 165 -8.26 -11.67 -12.02
N ILE A 166 -8.37 -10.96 -13.16
CA ILE A 166 -8.89 -11.52 -14.41
C ILE A 166 -8.05 -12.72 -14.86
N ARG A 167 -6.72 -12.62 -14.76
CA ARG A 167 -5.80 -13.72 -15.11
C ARG A 167 -6.01 -14.94 -14.22
N LEU A 168 -6.08 -14.75 -12.90
CA LEU A 168 -6.30 -15.83 -11.94
C LEU A 168 -7.66 -16.50 -12.14
N TYR A 169 -8.72 -15.71 -12.37
CA TYR A 169 -10.05 -16.22 -12.64
C TYR A 169 -10.10 -17.07 -13.92
N ARG A 170 -9.43 -16.62 -14.99
CA ARG A 170 -9.31 -17.40 -16.24
C ARG A 170 -8.55 -18.71 -16.01
N LEU A 171 -7.46 -18.69 -15.23
CA LEU A 171 -6.71 -19.89 -14.87
C LEU A 171 -7.56 -20.89 -14.09
N GLN A 172 -8.32 -20.43 -13.09
CA GLN A 172 -9.23 -21.31 -12.32
C GLN A 172 -10.31 -21.93 -13.20
N LYS A 173 -10.88 -21.15 -14.14
CA LYS A 173 -11.87 -21.68 -15.10
C LYS A 173 -11.25 -22.71 -16.05
N GLN A 174 -9.99 -22.52 -16.44
CA GLN A 174 -9.28 -23.44 -17.34
C GLN A 174 -8.86 -24.74 -16.63
N TYR A 175 -8.60 -24.69 -15.31
CA TYR A 175 -8.16 -25.83 -14.50
C TYR A 175 -9.01 -25.98 -13.22
N PRO A 176 -10.29 -26.39 -13.31
CA PRO A 176 -11.23 -26.42 -12.19
C PRO A 176 -10.90 -27.41 -11.05
N GLY A 177 -9.83 -28.21 -11.17
CA GLY A 177 -9.37 -29.17 -10.16
C GLY A 177 -8.00 -28.89 -9.55
N LEU A 178 -7.27 -27.85 -10.00
CA LEU A 178 -6.07 -27.39 -9.29
C LEU A 178 -6.48 -26.39 -8.23
N ASP A 179 -6.46 -26.80 -6.97
CA ASP A 179 -6.74 -25.92 -5.85
C ASP A 179 -5.59 -24.93 -5.64
N LEU A 180 -5.49 -23.92 -6.51
CA LEU A 180 -4.45 -22.87 -6.51
C LEU A 180 -4.46 -22.03 -5.21
N GLN A 181 -5.45 -22.23 -4.35
CA GLN A 181 -5.61 -21.55 -3.07
C GLN A 181 -5.20 -22.43 -1.87
N ALA A 182 -5.01 -23.74 -2.07
CA ALA A 182 -4.56 -24.64 -1.02
C ALA A 182 -3.11 -24.30 -0.63
N PRO A 183 -2.79 -24.24 0.68
CA PRO A 183 -1.39 -24.26 1.09
C PRO A 183 -0.73 -25.50 0.46
N ARG A 184 0.51 -25.37 -0.04
CA ARG A 184 1.28 -26.54 -0.46
C ARG A 184 1.43 -27.46 0.76
N SER A 185 0.56 -28.45 0.90
CA SER A 185 0.71 -29.56 1.83
C SER A 185 1.85 -30.42 1.30
N GLY A 186 3.08 -30.03 1.61
CA GLY A 186 4.27 -30.62 1.00
C GLY A 186 5.60 -30.31 1.68
N GLU A 187 5.60 -29.82 2.92
CA GLU A 187 6.78 -29.85 3.79
C GLU A 187 6.39 -30.39 5.17
N GLU A 188 5.73 -31.56 5.19
CA GLU A 188 6.17 -32.56 6.16
C GLU A 188 7.45 -33.19 5.59
N ARG A 189 8.60 -32.87 6.21
CA ARG A 189 9.76 -33.77 6.44
C ARG A 189 11.02 -32.95 6.71
N GLY A 190 11.58 -33.12 7.90
CA GLY A 190 12.91 -32.67 8.30
C GLY A 190 13.03 -32.52 9.80
#